data_AF-A0A0D9NVF9-F1
#
_entry.id   AF-A0A0D9NVF9-F1
#
_cell.length_a   1.000
_cell.length_b   1.000
_cell.length_c   1.000
_cell.angle_alpha   90.00
_cell.angle_beta   90.00
_cell.angle_gamma   90.00
#
_symmetry.space_group_name_H-M   'P 1'
#
loop_
_entity.id
_entity.type
_entity.pdbx_description
1 polymer ?
#
loop_
_entity_poly.entity_id
_entity_poly.type
_entity_poly.pdbx_seq_one_letter_code
_entity_poly.pdbx_strand_id
1 'polypeptide(L)'
;MANSAKRILVSVSSKSPYWSEAWESSLQVIETALGLLKESKLVCSDGNEDAKPKFIVKERWNVRTFIVFDIFHDTYDPDTAHLSGHNDLPVISVFLGEKISMNVASNFVENEVNRKV
;
A
#
# COMPACT_ATOMS: atom_id res chain seq x y z
N MET A 1 -11.39 -11.41 11.12
CA MET A 1 -10.60 -11.60 9.88
C MET A 1 -9.21 -11.97 10.35
N ALA A 2 -8.62 -13.05 9.87
CA ALA A 2 -7.23 -13.36 10.23
C ALA A 2 -6.31 -12.31 9.58
N ASN A 3 -5.27 -11.88 10.29
CA ASN A 3 -4.27 -10.94 9.77
C ASN A 3 -3.44 -11.65 8.70
N SER A 4 -3.86 -11.52 7.44
CA SER A 4 -3.11 -11.98 6.27
C SER A 4 -2.30 -10.85 5.69
N ALA A 5 -1.12 -11.15 5.15
CA ALA A 5 -0.30 -10.20 4.42
C ALA A 5 -1.12 -9.47 3.35
N LYS A 6 -0.97 -8.16 3.27
CA LYS A 6 -1.65 -7.29 2.29
C LYS A 6 -0.64 -6.31 1.72
N ARG A 7 -0.81 -5.99 0.44
CA ARG A 7 -0.05 -4.96 -0.25
C ARG A 7 -0.90 -3.71 -0.43
N ILE A 8 -0.38 -2.56 -0.03
CA ILE A 8 -1.08 -1.29 -0.11
C ILE A 8 -0.46 -0.47 -1.25
N LEU A 9 -1.28 -0.14 -2.25
CA LEU A 9 -0.93 0.81 -3.30
C LEU A 9 -1.48 2.19 -2.94
N VAL A 10 -0.61 3.14 -2.66
CA VAL A 10 -1.00 4.54 -2.47
C VAL A 10 -0.73 5.31 -3.75
N SER A 11 -1.77 5.91 -4.34
CA SER A 11 -1.65 6.82 -5.47
C SER A 11 -1.92 8.25 -5.02
N VAL A 12 -0.87 9.06 -4.98
CA VAL A 12 -0.93 10.47 -4.59
C VAL A 12 -0.95 11.34 -5.84
N SER A 13 -2.02 12.13 -6.01
CA SER A 13 -2.14 13.11 -7.08
C SER A 13 -1.34 14.37 -6.76
N SER A 14 -0.85 15.05 -7.80
CA SER A 14 -0.25 16.39 -7.71
C SER A 14 -1.15 17.47 -7.10
N LYS A 15 -2.46 17.20 -7.05
CA LYS A 15 -3.44 18.07 -6.41
C LYS A 15 -3.70 17.74 -4.94
N SER A 16 -3.08 16.68 -4.43
CA SER A 16 -3.23 16.28 -3.04
C SER A 16 -2.40 17.17 -2.13
N PRO A 17 -2.87 17.47 -0.91
CA PRO A 17 -2.02 18.11 0.10
C PRO A 17 -0.78 17.26 0.45
N TYR A 18 -0.83 15.94 0.21
CA TYR A 18 0.27 15.01 0.46
C TYR A 18 1.28 14.89 -0.70
N TRP A 19 1.15 15.69 -1.76
CA TRP A 19 1.96 15.54 -2.98
C TRP A 19 3.45 15.67 -2.73
N SER A 20 3.84 16.67 -1.95
CA SER A 20 5.24 16.95 -1.62
C SER A 20 5.79 15.85 -0.71
N GLU A 21 5.07 15.52 0.35
CA GLU A 21 5.42 14.50 1.34
C GLU A 21 5.55 13.11 0.70
N ALA A 22 4.72 12.79 -0.29
CA ALA A 22 4.81 11.51 -1.00
C ALA A 22 6.21 11.29 -1.60
N TRP A 23 6.85 12.35 -2.09
CA TRP A 23 8.19 12.29 -2.65
C TRP A 23 9.29 12.48 -1.61
N GLU A 24 9.17 13.50 -0.77
CA GLU A 24 10.22 13.90 0.19
C GLU A 24 10.26 12.99 1.44
N SER A 25 9.10 12.53 1.91
CA SER A 25 8.95 11.79 3.17
C SER A 25 7.81 10.77 3.11
N SER A 26 8.03 9.71 2.32
CA SER A 26 7.01 8.70 2.02
C SER A 26 6.48 7.97 3.25
N LEU A 27 7.25 7.92 4.34
CA LEU A 27 6.82 7.34 5.61
C LEU A 27 5.57 8.03 6.17
N GLN A 28 5.49 9.37 6.13
CA GLN A 28 4.32 10.10 6.62
C GLN A 28 3.06 9.79 5.80
N VAL A 29 3.23 9.60 4.49
CA VAL A 29 2.13 9.21 3.60
C VAL A 29 1.69 7.77 3.86
N ILE A 30 2.62 6.87 4.17
CA ILE A 30 2.32 5.49 4.57
C ILE A 30 1.52 5.45 5.88
N GLU A 31 1.96 6.20 6.89
CA GLU A 31 1.25 6.30 8.18
C GLU A 31 -0.16 6.87 8.01
N THR A 32 -0.30 7.91 7.17
CA THR A 32 -1.59 8.51 6.82
C THR A 32 -2.50 7.49 6.13
N ALA A 33 -1.99 6.79 5.11
CA ALA A 33 -2.75 5.76 4.40
C ALA A 33 -3.18 4.62 5.33
N LEU A 34 -2.30 4.18 6.24
CA LEU A 34 -2.60 3.16 7.21
C LEU A 34 -3.69 3.60 8.20
N GLY A 35 -3.65 4.86 8.66
CA GLY A 35 -4.71 5.45 9.49
C GLY A 35 -6.07 5.41 8.79
N LEU A 36 -6.13 5.88 7.54
CA LEU A 36 -7.34 5.85 6.71
C LEU A 36 -7.91 4.43 6.50
N LEU A 37 -7.03 3.45 6.29
CA LEU A 37 -7.43 2.05 6.11
C LEU A 37 -7.99 1.42 7.40
N LYS A 38 -7.45 1.81 8.56
CA LYS A 38 -7.95 1.39 9.87
C LYS A 38 -9.32 2.01 10.17
N GLU A 39 -9.48 3.31 9.91
CA GLU A 39 -10.76 4.02 10.09
C GLU A 39 -11.88 3.46 9.20
N SER A 40 -11.55 3.12 7.95
CA SER A 40 -12.49 2.51 7.00
C SER A 40 -12.76 1.02 7.26
N LYS A 41 -12.07 0.40 8.22
CA LYS A 41 -12.14 -1.04 8.54
C LYS A 41 -11.75 -1.96 7.38
N LEU A 42 -11.01 -1.46 6.40
CA LEU A 42 -10.39 -2.28 5.34
C LEU A 42 -9.19 -3.08 5.86
N VAL A 43 -8.60 -2.61 6.95
CA VAL A 43 -7.54 -3.25 7.72
C VAL A 43 -7.96 -3.31 9.18
N CYS A 44 -7.64 -4.41 9.88
CA CYS A 44 -7.98 -4.54 11.30
C CYS A 44 -7.06 -3.65 12.16
N SER A 45 -7.65 -3.08 13.21
CA SER A 45 -6.98 -2.18 14.16
C SER A 45 -6.62 -2.91 15.46
N ASP A 46 -6.47 -4.22 15.40
CA ASP A 46 -6.34 -5.15 16.52
C ASP A 46 -4.99 -5.05 17.21
N GLY A 47 -4.67 -3.86 17.73
CA GLY A 47 -3.71 -3.57 18.79
C GLY A 47 -2.26 -3.97 18.56
N ASN A 48 -1.95 -4.72 17.50
CA ASN A 48 -0.69 -5.41 17.36
C ASN A 48 0.30 -4.60 16.54
N GLU A 49 1.55 -4.70 16.98
CA GLU A 49 2.74 -4.19 16.32
C GLU A 49 2.96 -4.84 14.92
N ASP A 50 2.22 -5.91 14.61
CA ASP A 50 2.25 -6.71 13.38
C ASP A 50 1.81 -5.96 12.11
N ALA A 51 1.16 -4.80 12.24
CA ALA A 51 0.81 -3.95 11.10
C ALA A 51 1.96 -3.02 10.68
N LYS A 52 3.19 -3.22 11.18
CA LYS A 52 4.33 -2.37 10.84
C LYS A 52 4.52 -2.35 9.32
N PRO A 53 4.41 -1.18 8.68
CA PRO A 53 4.49 -1.11 7.23
C PRO A 53 5.92 -1.37 6.77
N LYS A 54 6.08 -2.27 5.80
CA LYS A 54 7.33 -2.48 5.07
C LYS A 54 7.24 -1.78 3.74
N PHE A 55 7.93 -0.64 3.63
CA PHE A 55 8.05 0.09 2.38
C PHE A 55 8.75 -0.77 1.32
N ILE A 56 8.19 -0.82 0.11
CA ILE A 56 8.73 -1.60 -0.99
C ILE A 56 9.12 -0.72 -2.17
N VAL A 57 8.19 0.10 -2.68
CA VAL A 57 8.40 0.88 -3.91
C VAL A 57 7.93 2.32 -3.73
N LYS A 58 8.66 3.26 -4.35
CA LYS A 58 8.20 4.61 -4.64
C LYS A 58 8.56 4.98 -6.07
N GLU A 59 7.56 5.43 -6.82
CA GLU A 59 7.73 5.95 -8.17
C GLU A 59 6.95 7.25 -8.37
N ARG A 60 7.41 8.12 -9.26
CA ARG A 60 6.70 9.35 -9.61
C ARG A 60 6.63 9.51 -11.12
N TRP A 61 5.41 9.70 -11.60
CA TRP A 61 5.06 9.80 -13.01
C TRP A 61 4.17 11.01 -13.22
N ASN A 62 4.71 12.07 -13.82
CA ASN A 62 4.00 13.31 -14.11
C ASN A 62 3.25 13.87 -12.87
N VAL A 63 1.92 13.68 -12.87
CA VAL A 63 0.97 14.20 -11.88
C VAL A 63 0.62 13.19 -10.79
N ARG A 64 1.32 12.05 -10.70
CA ARG A 64 1.10 11.02 -9.68
C ARG A 64 2.40 10.48 -9.07
N THR A 65 2.35 10.18 -7.79
CA THR A 65 3.37 9.46 -7.04
C THR A 65 2.72 8.20 -6.53
N PHE A 66 3.34 7.06 -6.79
CA PHE A 66 2.90 5.75 -6.33
C PHE A 66 3.84 5.29 -5.23
N ILE A 67 3.25 4.84 -4.13
CA ILE A 67 3.98 4.24 -3.01
C ILE A 67 3.36 2.86 -2.78
N VAL A 68 4.21 1.85 -2.64
CA VAL A 68 3.79 0.48 -2.30
C VAL A 68 4.44 0.08 -1.00
N PHE A 69 3.64 -0.44 -0.08
CA PHE A 69 4.11 -1.03 1.17
C PHE A 69 3.26 -2.24 1.55
N ASP A 70 3.88 -3.19 2.27
CA ASP A 70 3.21 -4.37 2.77
C ASP A 70 2.92 -4.24 4.27
N ILE A 71 1.84 -4.86 4.73
CA ILE A 71 1.46 -5.00 6.15
C ILE A 71 1.19 -6.47 6.47
N PHE A 72 1.33 -6.86 7.74
CA PHE A 72 1.17 -8.26 8.20
C PHE A 72 2.06 -9.23 7.40
N HIS A 73 3.27 -8.81 7.07
CA HIS A 73 4.18 -9.51 6.16
C HIS A 73 4.97 -10.63 6.86
N ASP A 74 4.49 -11.16 7.99
CA ASP A 74 5.26 -12.06 8.86
C ASP A 74 5.57 -13.40 8.18
N THR A 75 4.85 -13.70 7.09
CA THR A 75 5.05 -14.86 6.23
C THR A 75 5.86 -14.57 4.97
N TYR A 76 6.49 -13.39 4.85
CA TYR A 76 7.32 -13.03 3.69
C TYR A 76 8.62 -13.85 3.68
N ASP A 77 8.78 -14.70 2.66
CA ASP A 77 10.00 -15.46 2.41
C ASP A 77 10.83 -14.79 1.29
N PRO A 78 11.96 -14.13 1.59
CA PRO A 78 12.77 -13.45 0.59
C PRO A 78 13.34 -14.38 -0.49
N ASP A 79 13.55 -15.67 -0.16
CA ASP A 79 14.17 -16.64 -1.06
C ASP A 79 13.20 -17.07 -2.17
N THR A 80 11.89 -17.00 -1.91
CA THR A 80 10.86 -17.41 -2.88
C THR A 80 9.98 -16.26 -3.36
N ALA A 81 10.00 -15.09 -2.72
CA ALA A 81 9.13 -13.96 -3.05
C ALA A 81 9.30 -13.41 -4.49
N HIS A 82 10.43 -13.66 -5.13
CA HIS A 82 10.66 -13.26 -6.52
C HIS A 82 10.01 -14.22 -7.54
N LEU A 83 9.53 -15.38 -7.11
CA LEU A 83 8.87 -16.38 -7.95
C LEU A 83 7.38 -16.02 -8.13
N SER A 84 6.85 -16.23 -9.34
CA SER A 84 5.43 -16.03 -9.62
C SER A 84 4.56 -16.94 -8.74
N GLY A 85 3.49 -16.41 -8.15
CA GLY A 85 2.63 -17.16 -7.23
C GLY A 85 3.05 -17.13 -5.76
N HIS A 86 4.26 -16.64 -5.43
CA HIS A 86 4.80 -16.68 -4.06
C HIS A 86 4.74 -15.33 -3.31
N ASN A 87 4.52 -14.22 -4.01
CA ASN A 87 4.38 -12.88 -3.43
C ASN A 87 3.15 -12.14 -4.00
N ASP A 88 2.16 -12.90 -4.48
CA ASP A 88 0.90 -12.37 -4.99
C ASP A 88 -0.02 -12.05 -3.81
N LEU A 89 0.19 -10.87 -3.23
CA LEU A 89 -0.58 -10.39 -2.10
C LEU A 89 -1.88 -9.72 -2.56
N PRO A 90 -2.98 -9.86 -1.80
CA PRO A 90 -4.17 -9.05 -2.02
C PRO A 90 -3.83 -7.56 -1.94
N VAL A 91 -4.26 -6.79 -2.95
CA VAL A 91 -3.94 -5.35 -3.03
C VAL A 91 -5.11 -4.49 -2.56
N ILE A 92 -4.82 -3.50 -1.73
CA ILE A 92 -5.75 -2.41 -1.40
C ILE A 92 -5.20 -1.11 -1.98
N SER A 93 -6.05 -0.38 -2.70
CA SER A 93 -5.71 0.90 -3.29
C SER A 93 -6.18 2.05 -2.39
N VAL A 94 -5.30 3.01 -2.14
CA VAL A 94 -5.59 4.27 -1.46
C VAL A 94 -5.29 5.41 -2.42
N PHE A 95 -6.28 6.21 -2.76
CA PHE A 95 -6.15 7.35 -3.65
C PHE A 95 -6.18 8.64 -2.83
N LEU A 96 -5.07 9.36 -2.83
CA LEU A 96 -4.93 10.66 -2.19
C LEU A 96 -4.94 11.73 -3.29
N GLY A 97 -6.10 12.34 -3.53
CA GLY A 97 -6.26 13.44 -4.49
C GLY A 97 -7.07 14.60 -3.89
N GLU A 98 -7.79 15.34 -4.74
CA GLU A 98 -8.80 16.32 -4.27
C GLU A 98 -9.89 15.63 -3.43
N LYS A 99 -10.18 14.36 -3.77
CA LYS A 99 -11.00 13.44 -2.98
C LYS A 99 -10.13 12.27 -2.54
N ILE A 100 -10.33 11.82 -1.31
CA ILE A 100 -9.73 10.61 -0.77
C ILE A 100 -10.68 9.45 -1.03
N SER A 101 -10.16 8.34 -1.53
CA SER A 101 -10.92 7.09 -1.65
C SER A 101 -10.03 5.87 -1.43
N MET A 102 -10.65 4.76 -1.08
CA MET A 102 -9.97 3.49 -0.87
C MET A 102 -10.87 2.31 -1.21
N ASN A 103 -10.28 1.28 -1.80
CA ASN A 103 -11.01 0.07 -2.20
C ASN A 103 -10.05 -1.11 -2.33
N VAL A 104 -10.60 -2.33 -2.21
CA VAL A 104 -9.90 -3.54 -2.67
C VAL A 104 -9.65 -3.39 -4.17
N ALA A 105 -8.42 -3.65 -4.60
CA ALA A 105 -8.03 -3.52 -5.99
C ALA A 105 -8.78 -4.51 -6.89
N SER A 106 -8.94 -4.15 -8.16
CA SER A 106 -9.36 -5.13 -9.16
C SER A 106 -8.21 -6.10 -9.47
N ASN A 107 -8.52 -7.29 -9.96
CA ASN A 107 -7.50 -8.27 -10.36
C ASN A 107 -6.46 -7.69 -11.32
N PHE A 108 -6.87 -6.77 -12.20
CA PHE A 108 -5.94 -6.11 -13.11
C PHE A 108 -4.89 -5.27 -12.36
N VAL A 109 -5.32 -4.43 -11.41
CA VAL A 109 -4.42 -3.59 -10.61
C VAL A 109 -3.58 -4.44 -9.67
N GLU A 110 -4.19 -5.45 -9.04
CA GLU A 110 -3.48 -6.41 -8.17
C GLU A 110 -2.34 -7.10 -8.91
N ASN A 111 -2.64 -7.71 -10.07
CA ASN A 111 -1.64 -8.38 -10.89
C ASN A 111 -0.54 -7.41 -11.38
N GLU A 112 -0.90 -6.18 -11.74
CA GLU A 112 0.08 -5.22 -12.21
C GLU A 112 1.02 -4.74 -11.10
N VAL A 113 0.50 -4.53 -9.88
CA VAL A 113 1.32 -4.18 -8.72
C VAL A 113 2.22 -5.34 -8.33
N ASN A 114 1.68 -6.56 -8.18
CA ASN A 114 2.47 -7.72 -7.77
C ASN A 114 3.57 -8.09 -8.77
N ARG A 115 3.36 -7.85 -10.07
CA ARG A 115 4.41 -8.07 -11.09
C ARG A 115 5.56 -7.05 -11.03
N LYS A 116 5.30 -5.84 -10.53
CA LYS A 116 6.26 -4.73 -10.53
C LYS A 116 7.06 -4.59 -9.24
N VAL A 117 6.74 -5.43 -8.24
CA VAL A 117 7.25 -5.38 -6.88
C VAL A 117 8.04 -6.64 -6.59
#